data_AF-A0A4P2W038-F1
#
_entry.id   AF-A0A4P2W038-F1
#
_cell.length_a   1.000
_cell.length_b   1.000
_cell.length_c   1.000
_cell.angle_alpha   90.00
_cell.angle_beta   90.00
_cell.angle_gamma   90.00
#
_symmetry.space_group_name_H-M   'P 1'
#
loop_
_entity.id
_entity.type
_entity.pdbx_description
1 polymer ?
#
loop_
_entity_poly.entity_id
_entity_poly.type
_entity_poly.pdbx_seq_one_letter_code
_entity_poly.pdbx_strand_id
1 'polypeptide(L)'
;MQTYKDDFIPQYESIEIPKKFLENKTFNLYITHQNKDYCLKLNDNYIYLSEGCKVSPKWNYTNLGQIITKINDGREEQFYCMSIDPAQTDFGQNILLSPCDLNNTGQFWQLKQSTLNNGMSFVNFNNVYLKAKKRYLYIYPKRNEKIEEIITIKNHPDLEENKTEPLIQFSIDNDKNEGNFRIFPSKQGYAIIDKRRYADSDYMTYYNAHNNMLFTNQHKNFIKPQLCYMSSLLKKRGSSWGWVWSEHCSNVDETKKEYKWYINFKSEGKYFITDNAGHLLRKHNVNKYVYTAYKYWTDGYDVFTQYFILPAYLEKFAKSFSTVAIDKEKSYLKAFKVIKNDFEEKYLKCMYLEICI
;
A
#
# COMPACT_ATOMS: atom_id res chain seq x y z
N MET A 1 37.82 33.36 -26.48
CA MET A 1 37.31 31.99 -26.34
C MET A 1 37.05 31.75 -24.86
N GLN A 2 35.81 31.89 -24.42
CA GLN A 2 35.38 31.61 -23.05
C GLN A 2 34.94 30.15 -23.01
N THR A 3 35.70 29.32 -22.31
CA THR A 3 35.30 27.95 -21.98
C THR A 3 34.16 28.01 -20.99
N TYR A 4 32.94 27.66 -21.45
CA TYR A 4 31.84 27.35 -20.55
C TYR A 4 32.27 26.17 -19.70
N LYS A 5 32.35 26.37 -18.38
CA LYS A 5 32.37 25.28 -17.42
C LYS A 5 31.03 24.57 -17.58
N ASP A 6 31.08 23.28 -17.88
CA ASP A 6 29.92 22.40 -17.73
C ASP A 6 29.47 22.48 -16.27
N ASP A 7 28.41 23.27 -16.05
CA ASP A 7 27.70 23.27 -14.79
C ASP A 7 27.15 21.85 -14.60
N PHE A 8 27.68 21.19 -13.58
CA PHE A 8 27.29 19.88 -13.09
C PHE A 8 25.77 19.87 -12.90
N ILE A 9 25.03 19.29 -13.85
CA ILE A 9 23.58 19.07 -13.69
C ILE A 9 23.44 18.14 -12.49
N PRO A 10 22.81 18.56 -11.37
CA PRO A 10 22.62 17.67 -10.23
C PRO A 10 21.86 16.43 -10.71
N GLN A 11 22.42 15.26 -10.44
CA GLN A 11 21.75 13.99 -10.68
C GLN A 11 20.43 14.03 -9.89
N TYR A 12 19.31 14.17 -10.60
CA TYR A 12 18.01 14.33 -9.96
C TYR A 12 17.68 13.08 -9.15
N GLU A 13 17.41 13.25 -7.85
CA GLU A 13 16.81 12.19 -7.05
C GLU A 13 15.48 11.78 -7.69
N SER A 14 15.29 10.47 -7.89
CA SER A 14 14.05 9.90 -8.40
C SER A 14 13.46 9.00 -7.31
N ILE A 15 12.13 8.83 -7.31
CA ILE A 15 11.50 7.87 -6.40
C ILE A 15 11.92 6.47 -6.82
N GLU A 16 12.53 5.74 -5.89
CA GLU A 16 12.96 4.38 -6.17
C GLU A 16 11.75 3.43 -6.30
N ILE A 17 11.82 2.56 -7.31
CA ILE A 17 10.86 1.47 -7.49
C ILE A 17 11.03 0.41 -6.37
N PRO A 18 9.95 -0.27 -5.96
CA PRO A 18 9.96 -1.22 -4.83
C PRO A 18 11.07 -2.26 -4.87
N LYS A 19 11.30 -2.85 -6.04
CA LYS A 19 12.35 -3.84 -6.25
C LYS A 19 13.73 -3.39 -5.78
N LYS A 20 14.12 -2.15 -6.07
CA LYS A 20 15.47 -1.63 -5.79
C LYS A 20 15.79 -1.58 -4.30
N PHE A 21 14.85 -1.14 -3.47
CA PHE A 21 15.12 -1.01 -2.04
C PHE A 21 14.69 -2.23 -1.21
N LEU A 22 13.70 -3.01 -1.68
CA LEU A 22 13.24 -4.20 -0.96
C LEU A 22 14.10 -5.43 -1.25
N GLU A 23 14.51 -5.71 -2.48
CA GLU A 23 15.24 -6.96 -2.76
C GLU A 23 16.68 -6.93 -2.21
N ASN A 24 17.25 -5.74 -1.98
CA ASN A 24 18.62 -5.57 -1.50
C ASN A 24 18.82 -5.88 -0.01
N LYS A 25 17.79 -5.76 0.82
CA LYS A 25 17.89 -5.92 2.28
C LYS A 25 16.82 -6.88 2.81
N THR A 26 16.87 -8.12 2.37
CA THR A 26 15.94 -9.17 2.80
C THR A 26 16.55 -10.08 3.87
N PHE A 27 15.71 -10.62 4.75
CA PHE A 27 16.12 -11.57 5.80
C PHE A 27 15.14 -12.73 5.93
N ASN A 28 15.59 -13.81 6.58
CA ASN A 28 14.67 -14.82 7.11
C ASN A 28 14.29 -14.40 8.54
N LEU A 29 13.00 -14.44 8.90
CA LEU A 29 12.59 -14.10 10.26
C LEU A 29 12.67 -15.34 11.16
N TYR A 30 13.61 -15.34 12.11
CA TYR A 30 13.81 -16.43 13.06
C TYR A 30 13.11 -16.13 14.38
N ILE A 31 12.23 -17.04 14.80
CA ILE A 31 11.35 -16.88 15.95
C ILE A 31 11.61 -18.00 16.95
N THR A 32 11.69 -17.68 18.24
CA THR A 32 11.57 -18.66 19.32
C THR A 32 10.19 -18.55 19.96
N HIS A 33 9.53 -19.69 20.14
CA HIS A 33 8.25 -19.80 20.85
C HIS A 33 8.23 -21.10 21.66
N GLN A 34 7.91 -21.03 22.96
CA GLN A 34 7.94 -22.20 23.86
C GLN A 34 9.26 -23.00 23.78
N ASN A 35 10.40 -22.29 23.79
CA ASN A 35 11.75 -22.85 23.69
C ASN A 35 12.05 -23.65 22.41
N LYS A 36 11.25 -23.47 21.35
CA LYS A 36 11.48 -24.05 20.02
C LYS A 36 11.70 -22.95 19.00
N ASP A 37 12.56 -23.23 18.03
CA ASP A 37 12.87 -22.32 16.95
C ASP A 37 12.00 -22.60 15.72
N TYR A 38 11.49 -21.51 15.14
CA TYR A 38 10.59 -21.49 14.00
C TYR A 38 11.02 -20.42 13.00
N CYS A 39 10.51 -20.55 11.79
CA CYS A 39 10.41 -19.46 10.83
C CYS A 39 8.95 -19.19 10.48
N LEU A 40 8.70 -18.03 9.90
CA LEU A 40 7.39 -17.77 9.29
C LEU A 40 7.22 -18.61 8.03
N LYS A 41 5.99 -19.06 7.81
CA LYS A 41 5.55 -19.72 6.58
C LYS A 41 4.22 -19.13 6.15
N LEU A 42 4.03 -19.05 4.84
CA LEU A 42 2.77 -18.61 4.24
C LEU A 42 1.92 -19.84 3.89
N ASN A 43 0.62 -19.77 4.19
CA ASN A 43 -0.38 -20.67 3.65
C ASN A 43 -1.62 -19.85 3.30
N ASP A 44 -1.96 -19.82 2.02
CA ASP A 44 -2.83 -18.81 1.42
C ASP A 44 -2.37 -17.39 1.79
N ASN A 45 -3.24 -16.57 2.37
CA ASN A 45 -2.87 -15.25 2.89
C ASN A 45 -2.45 -15.28 4.36
N TYR A 46 -2.59 -16.39 5.09
CA TYR A 46 -2.29 -16.44 6.52
C TYR A 46 -0.82 -16.76 6.79
N ILE A 47 -0.32 -16.27 7.93
CA ILE A 47 1.07 -16.44 8.37
C ILE A 47 1.13 -17.39 9.57
N TYR A 48 2.01 -18.39 9.50
CA TYR A 48 2.15 -19.46 10.48
C TYR A 48 3.60 -19.67 10.91
N LEU A 49 3.79 -20.32 12.05
CA LEU A 49 5.08 -20.84 12.47
C LEU A 49 5.35 -22.20 11.83
N SER A 50 6.54 -22.37 11.24
CA SER A 50 7.04 -23.62 10.69
C SER A 50 8.36 -24.01 11.33
N GLU A 51 8.47 -25.28 11.71
CA GLU A 51 9.75 -25.89 12.09
C GLU A 51 10.59 -26.10 10.82
N GLY A 52 11.93 -26.08 10.97
CA GLY A 52 12.85 -26.32 9.86
C GLY A 52 12.78 -25.22 8.80
N CYS A 53 13.49 -24.11 9.05
CA CYS A 53 13.60 -22.91 8.23
C CYS A 53 14.17 -23.08 6.80
N LYS A 54 14.14 -24.28 6.21
CA LYS A 54 14.72 -24.59 4.90
C LYS A 54 14.00 -23.87 3.75
N VAL A 55 12.69 -23.65 3.85
CA VAL A 55 11.88 -22.93 2.86
C VAL A 55 11.07 -21.86 3.59
N SER A 56 11.73 -20.74 3.89
CA SER A 56 11.09 -19.57 4.51
C SER A 56 10.97 -18.44 3.47
N PRO A 57 9.83 -17.73 3.42
CA PRO A 57 9.75 -16.45 2.73
C PRO A 57 10.82 -15.49 3.27
N LYS A 58 11.25 -14.62 2.37
CA LYS A 58 12.13 -13.49 2.66
C LYS A 58 11.29 -12.29 3.08
N TRP A 59 11.77 -11.57 4.08
CA TRP A 59 11.08 -10.43 4.67
C TRP A 59 11.96 -9.18 4.60
N ASN A 60 11.30 -8.03 4.62
CA ASN A 60 11.88 -6.73 4.85
C ASN A 60 11.23 -6.10 6.08
N TYR A 61 11.98 -5.29 6.80
CA TYR A 61 11.47 -4.46 7.89
C TYR A 61 11.81 -3.01 7.55
N THR A 62 10.81 -2.14 7.57
CA THR A 62 10.97 -0.76 7.13
C THR A 62 11.18 0.17 8.32
N ASN A 63 11.70 1.36 8.05
CA ASN A 63 11.81 2.40 9.08
C ASN A 63 10.45 2.88 9.64
N LEU A 64 9.34 2.63 8.92
CA LEU A 64 7.97 2.84 9.40
C LEU A 64 7.36 1.64 10.13
N GLY A 65 8.10 0.55 10.32
CA GLY A 65 7.60 -0.64 10.99
C GLY A 65 6.73 -1.55 10.13
N GLN A 66 6.72 -1.37 8.80
CA GLN A 66 6.09 -2.35 7.92
C GLN A 66 6.96 -3.60 7.84
N ILE A 67 6.33 -4.78 7.88
CA ILE A 67 6.99 -6.06 7.62
C ILE A 67 6.49 -6.56 6.27
N ILE A 68 7.35 -6.55 5.26
CA ILE A 68 6.98 -6.76 3.85
C ILE A 68 7.55 -8.10 3.36
N THR A 69 6.81 -8.82 2.53
CA THR A 69 7.33 -9.98 1.80
C THR A 69 6.88 -9.97 0.35
N LYS A 70 7.68 -10.60 -0.51
CA LYS A 70 7.35 -10.84 -1.91
C LYS A 70 6.57 -12.14 -2.03
N ILE A 71 5.45 -12.09 -2.74
CA ILE A 71 4.58 -13.23 -3.01
C ILE A 71 4.32 -13.37 -4.51
N ASN A 72 3.88 -14.54 -4.94
CA ASN A 72 3.22 -14.72 -6.23
C ASN A 72 1.72 -14.85 -5.96
N ASP A 73 0.91 -13.95 -6.54
CA ASP A 73 -0.55 -13.92 -6.32
C ASP A 73 -1.33 -14.90 -7.22
N GLY A 74 -0.62 -15.77 -7.94
CA GLY A 74 -1.12 -16.70 -8.95
C GLY A 74 -0.99 -16.19 -10.38
N ARG A 75 -0.67 -14.90 -10.58
CA ARG A 75 -0.44 -14.29 -11.90
C ARG A 75 0.89 -13.55 -11.96
N GLU A 76 1.14 -12.69 -10.98
CA GLU A 76 2.27 -11.77 -10.96
C GLU A 76 2.93 -11.75 -9.58
N GLU A 77 4.17 -11.29 -9.54
CA GLU A 77 4.87 -11.05 -8.27
C GLU A 77 4.35 -9.76 -7.61
N GLN A 78 4.17 -9.78 -6.29
CA GLN A 78 3.70 -8.64 -5.50
C GLN A 78 4.46 -8.48 -4.19
N PHE A 79 4.57 -7.26 -3.69
CA PHE A 79 4.95 -6.97 -2.30
C PHE A 79 3.72 -6.72 -1.43
N TYR A 80 3.58 -7.51 -0.36
CA TYR A 80 2.48 -7.48 0.60
C TYR A 80 3.02 -7.27 2.02
N CYS A 81 2.19 -6.68 2.89
CA CYS A 81 2.52 -6.38 4.28
C CYS A 81 1.89 -7.39 5.24
N MET A 82 2.63 -7.76 6.28
CA MET A 82 2.09 -8.45 7.45
C MET A 82 1.06 -7.54 8.13
N SER A 83 -0.16 -8.06 8.26
CA SER A 83 -1.33 -7.30 8.65
C SER A 83 -2.15 -8.05 9.68
N ILE A 84 -2.77 -7.29 10.58
CA ILE A 84 -3.82 -7.80 11.47
C ILE A 84 -5.11 -7.99 10.67
N ASP A 85 -5.70 -9.18 10.75
CA ASP A 85 -7.03 -9.47 10.20
C ASP A 85 -8.09 -8.64 10.95
N PRO A 86 -8.90 -7.80 10.28
CA PRO A 86 -9.98 -7.07 10.95
C PRO A 86 -11.04 -8.00 11.56
N ALA A 87 -11.14 -9.26 11.10
CA ALA A 87 -12.04 -10.23 11.69
C ALA A 87 -11.55 -10.73 13.05
N GLN A 88 -12.39 -10.54 14.07
CA GLN A 88 -12.18 -11.12 15.40
C GLN A 88 -12.61 -12.59 15.40
N THR A 89 -11.72 -13.47 15.84
CA THR A 89 -12.05 -14.86 16.17
C THR A 89 -12.09 -15.07 17.68
N ASP A 90 -12.54 -16.25 18.12
CA ASP A 90 -12.49 -16.67 19.52
C ASP A 90 -11.07 -16.63 20.11
N PHE A 91 -10.05 -16.76 19.26
CA PHE A 91 -8.64 -16.76 19.64
C PHE A 91 -7.96 -15.40 19.49
N GLY A 92 -8.64 -14.41 18.91
CA GLY A 92 -8.05 -13.12 18.55
C GLY A 92 -8.18 -12.76 17.08
N GLN A 93 -7.46 -11.71 16.71
CA GLN A 93 -7.32 -11.33 15.31
C GLN A 93 -6.10 -12.05 14.75
N ASN A 94 -6.29 -12.82 13.69
CA ASN A 94 -5.23 -13.56 13.04
C ASN A 94 -4.27 -12.61 12.31
N ILE A 95 -3.08 -13.13 11.99
CA ILE A 95 -2.13 -12.41 11.14
C ILE A 95 -2.16 -12.96 9.72
N LEU A 96 -2.26 -12.05 8.75
CA LEU A 96 -2.32 -12.35 7.32
C LEU A 96 -1.42 -11.41 6.51
N LEU A 97 -1.32 -11.67 5.22
CA LEU A 97 -0.76 -10.79 4.21
C LEU A 97 -1.89 -10.05 3.49
N SER A 98 -1.74 -8.74 3.34
CA SER A 98 -2.57 -7.93 2.47
C SER A 98 -1.74 -6.85 1.77
N PRO A 99 -2.26 -6.19 0.72
CA PRO A 99 -1.56 -5.07 0.10
C PRO A 99 -1.16 -4.03 1.15
N CYS A 100 0.08 -3.55 1.06
CA CYS A 100 0.57 -2.52 1.98
C CYS A 100 -0.30 -1.26 1.90
N ASP A 101 -0.70 -0.73 3.04
CA ASP A 101 -1.63 0.39 3.11
C ASP A 101 -1.29 1.24 4.33
N LEU A 102 -0.80 2.44 4.07
CA LEU A 102 -0.46 3.37 5.14
C LEU A 102 -1.70 3.86 5.92
N ASN A 103 -2.91 3.69 5.38
CA ASN A 103 -4.14 3.94 6.13
C ASN A 103 -4.47 2.81 7.13
N ASN A 104 -3.86 1.64 6.99
CA ASN A 104 -4.14 0.48 7.83
C ASN A 104 -3.14 0.42 9.00
N THR A 105 -3.56 0.91 10.16
CA THR A 105 -2.72 0.89 11.37
C THR A 105 -2.33 -0.52 11.82
N GLY A 106 -3.07 -1.55 11.38
CA GLY A 106 -2.79 -2.95 11.65
C GLY A 106 -1.60 -3.54 10.88
N GLN A 107 -0.89 -2.74 10.08
CA GLN A 107 0.29 -3.16 9.31
C GLN A 107 1.61 -2.62 9.86
N PHE A 108 1.57 -1.85 10.95
CA PHE A 108 2.75 -1.27 11.55
C PHE A 108 3.10 -1.99 12.85
N TRP A 109 4.35 -2.43 12.90
CA TRP A 109 4.91 -3.27 13.96
C TRP A 109 6.19 -2.63 14.49
N GLN A 110 6.36 -2.63 15.80
CA GLN A 110 7.62 -2.26 16.46
C GLN A 110 8.29 -3.45 17.09
N LEU A 111 9.61 -3.48 17.04
CA LEU A 111 10.43 -4.34 17.88
C LEU A 111 10.53 -3.72 19.29
N LYS A 112 9.93 -4.38 20.28
CA LYS A 112 9.97 -3.96 21.69
C LYS A 112 10.41 -5.13 22.56
N GLN A 113 11.22 -4.84 23.58
CA GLN A 113 11.56 -5.83 24.58
C GLN A 113 10.32 -6.15 25.42
N SER A 114 9.97 -7.42 25.50
CA SER A 114 8.89 -7.88 26.37
C SER A 114 9.32 -7.76 27.82
N THR A 115 8.49 -7.12 28.63
CA THR A 115 8.67 -7.05 30.09
C THR A 115 8.45 -8.40 30.78
N LEU A 116 7.88 -9.38 30.07
CA LEU A 116 7.50 -10.68 30.61
C LEU A 116 8.58 -11.75 30.41
N ASN A 117 9.27 -11.77 29.27
CA ASN A 117 10.31 -12.77 28.98
C ASN A 117 11.68 -12.17 28.62
N ASN A 118 11.84 -10.84 28.72
CA ASN A 118 13.04 -10.08 28.32
C ASN A 118 13.47 -10.24 26.86
N GLY A 119 12.73 -10.96 26.02
CA GLY A 119 12.99 -11.14 24.60
C GLY A 119 12.42 -10.01 23.75
N MET A 120 13.04 -9.76 22.60
CA MET A 120 12.50 -8.82 21.61
C MET A 120 11.32 -9.45 20.88
N SER A 121 10.21 -8.71 20.76
CA SER A 121 9.01 -9.16 20.06
C SER A 121 8.40 -8.05 19.23
N PHE A 122 7.49 -8.40 18.32
CA PHE A 122 6.70 -7.42 17.60
C PHE A 122 5.50 -6.98 18.44
N VAL A 123 5.30 -5.67 18.53
CA VAL A 123 4.10 -5.04 19.12
C VAL A 123 3.38 -4.23 18.05
N ASN A 124 2.05 -4.26 18.08
CA ASN A 124 1.24 -3.41 17.21
C ASN A 124 1.12 -1.98 17.76
N PHE A 125 0.42 -1.13 17.03
CA PHE A 125 0.15 0.27 17.40
C PHE A 125 -0.59 0.47 18.74
N ASN A 126 -1.29 -0.56 19.23
CA ASN A 126 -1.98 -0.54 20.51
C ASN A 126 -1.14 -1.19 21.64
N ASN A 127 0.18 -1.33 21.44
CA ASN A 127 1.11 -1.99 22.36
C ASN A 127 0.73 -3.45 22.69
N VAL A 128 0.06 -4.15 21.77
CA VAL A 128 -0.28 -5.57 21.93
C VAL A 128 0.80 -6.42 21.27
N TYR A 129 1.39 -7.33 22.04
CA TYR A 129 2.40 -8.28 21.53
C TYR A 129 1.80 -9.25 20.50
N LEU A 130 2.59 -9.54 19.49
CA LEU A 130 2.36 -10.66 18.59
C LEU A 130 2.53 -11.98 19.35
N LYS A 131 1.49 -12.81 19.28
CA LYS A 131 1.41 -14.08 20.00
C LYS A 131 1.31 -15.24 19.03
N ALA A 132 1.66 -16.41 19.53
CA ALA A 132 1.46 -17.67 18.86
C ALA A 132 0.75 -18.67 19.77
N LYS A 133 -0.13 -19.46 19.17
CA LYS A 133 -0.76 -20.62 19.80
C LYS A 133 -0.64 -21.79 18.85
N LYS A 134 0.11 -22.81 19.27
CA LYS A 134 0.60 -23.86 18.38
C LYS A 134 1.41 -23.22 17.23
N ARG A 135 0.86 -23.23 16.00
CA ARG A 135 1.51 -22.66 14.81
C ARG A 135 0.82 -21.40 14.27
N TYR A 136 -0.24 -20.93 14.92
CA TYR A 136 -1.04 -19.81 14.46
C TYR A 136 -0.59 -18.52 15.12
N LEU A 137 -0.40 -17.46 14.32
CA LEU A 137 -0.09 -16.13 14.80
C LEU A 137 -1.36 -15.30 14.98
N TYR A 138 -1.43 -14.57 16.10
CA TYR A 138 -2.57 -13.70 16.40
C TYR A 138 -2.16 -12.55 17.32
N ILE A 139 -3.03 -11.56 17.41
CA ILE A 139 -3.07 -10.60 18.51
C ILE A 139 -4.36 -10.77 19.30
N TYR A 140 -4.28 -10.56 20.61
CA TYR A 140 -5.47 -10.58 21.47
C TYR A 140 -5.43 -9.36 22.40
N PRO A 141 -6.39 -8.42 22.29
CA PRO A 141 -6.35 -7.15 23.01
C PRO A 141 -6.65 -7.27 24.52
N LYS A 142 -7.02 -8.44 25.05
CA LYS A 142 -7.22 -8.58 26.51
C LYS A 142 -5.88 -8.65 27.25
N ARG A 143 -5.80 -7.90 28.35
CA ARG A 143 -4.63 -7.69 29.23
C ARG A 143 -4.05 -8.93 29.92
N ASN A 144 -4.65 -10.11 29.80
CA ASN A 144 -4.09 -11.34 30.36
C ASN A 144 -3.05 -11.90 29.40
N GLU A 145 -1.89 -11.24 29.35
CA GLU A 145 -0.75 -11.67 28.57
C GLU A 145 -0.12 -12.91 29.21
N LYS A 146 -0.17 -14.02 28.49
CA LYS A 146 0.52 -15.24 28.86
C LYS A 146 1.92 -15.22 28.25
N ILE A 147 2.93 -15.31 29.10
CA ILE A 147 4.35 -15.22 28.72
C ILE A 147 4.67 -16.29 27.67
N GLU A 148 4.12 -17.49 27.84
CA GLU A 148 4.31 -18.63 26.96
C GLU A 148 3.69 -18.48 25.57
N GLU A 149 2.81 -17.49 25.37
CA GLU A 149 2.18 -17.19 24.08
C GLU A 149 2.97 -16.16 23.26
N ILE A 150 3.83 -15.35 23.90
CA ILE A 150 4.61 -14.30 23.23
C ILE A 150 5.72 -14.93 22.40
N ILE A 151 5.88 -14.47 21.15
CA ILE A 151 6.99 -14.88 20.31
C ILE A 151 8.23 -14.02 20.58
N THR A 152 9.42 -14.60 20.45
CA THR A 152 10.70 -13.87 20.55
C THR A 152 11.41 -13.87 19.20
N ILE A 153 11.84 -12.71 18.72
CA ILE A 153 12.59 -12.54 17.47
C ILE A 153 14.07 -12.72 17.77
N LYS A 154 14.70 -13.77 17.22
CA LYS A 154 16.11 -14.10 17.51
C LYS A 154 17.08 -13.17 16.80
N ASN A 155 16.81 -12.86 15.53
CA ASN A 155 17.67 -12.04 14.69
C ASN A 155 17.26 -10.56 14.67
N HIS A 156 16.76 -10.05 15.80
CA HIS A 156 16.36 -8.64 15.90
C HIS A 156 17.49 -7.62 15.61
N PRO A 157 18.80 -7.89 15.88
CA PRO A 157 19.86 -6.95 15.50
C PRO A 157 19.91 -6.76 13.98
N ASP A 158 19.82 -7.86 13.21
CA ASP A 158 19.81 -7.81 11.74
C ASP A 158 18.64 -6.97 11.21
N LEU A 159 17.47 -7.05 11.85
CA LEU A 159 16.28 -6.29 11.47
C LEU A 159 16.48 -4.78 11.68
N GLU A 160 17.10 -4.40 12.80
CA GLU A 160 17.35 -2.99 13.14
C GLU A 160 18.44 -2.37 12.25
N GLU A 161 19.53 -3.10 11.99
CA GLU A 161 20.63 -2.65 11.13
C GLU A 161 20.24 -2.57 9.64
N ASN A 162 19.36 -3.45 9.17
CA ASN A 162 19.01 -3.58 7.76
C ASN A 162 17.61 -3.01 7.43
N LYS A 163 17.16 -1.99 8.17
CA LYS A 163 15.92 -1.28 7.84
C LYS A 163 15.94 -0.79 6.39
N THR A 164 14.79 -0.97 5.73
CA THR A 164 14.51 -0.56 4.36
C THR A 164 13.65 0.70 4.32
N GLU A 165 13.65 1.33 3.15
CA GLU A 165 12.63 2.32 2.80
C GLU A 165 11.23 1.69 2.86
N PRO A 166 10.20 2.45 3.26
CA PRO A 166 8.84 1.94 3.38
C PRO A 166 8.13 1.90 2.02
N LEU A 167 7.10 1.06 1.91
CA LEU A 167 6.15 1.13 0.80
C LEU A 167 5.11 2.21 1.08
N ILE A 168 5.19 3.29 0.31
CA ILE A 168 4.22 4.38 0.31
C ILE A 168 3.05 4.00 -0.62
N GLN A 169 2.04 3.38 -0.04
CA GLN A 169 0.84 2.89 -0.74
C GLN A 169 -0.38 3.15 0.15
N PHE A 170 -1.52 3.52 -0.44
CA PHE A 170 -2.73 3.90 0.29
C PHE A 170 -3.96 3.26 -0.33
N SER A 171 -4.88 2.77 0.49
CA SER A 171 -6.26 2.55 0.05
C SER A 171 -6.94 3.87 -0.30
N ILE A 172 -7.79 3.86 -1.32
CA ILE A 172 -8.57 5.04 -1.75
C ILE A 172 -9.99 4.99 -1.17
N ASP A 173 -10.48 3.79 -0.88
CA ASP A 173 -11.85 3.59 -0.38
C ASP A 173 -11.88 3.81 1.14
N ASN A 174 -12.45 4.93 1.62
CA ASN A 174 -12.58 5.19 3.05
C ASN A 174 -14.00 4.92 3.55
N ASP A 175 -14.18 3.95 4.43
CA ASP A 175 -15.46 3.55 4.99
C ASP A 175 -16.23 4.65 5.76
N LYS A 176 -15.59 5.79 6.07
CA LYS A 176 -16.14 6.85 6.93
C LYS A 176 -17.02 7.91 6.24
N ASN A 177 -17.14 7.94 4.91
CA ASN A 177 -17.88 9.00 4.21
C ASN A 177 -19.18 8.49 3.54
N GLU A 178 -20.30 9.16 3.82
CA GLU A 178 -21.55 8.94 3.08
C GLU A 178 -21.35 9.31 1.60
N GLY A 179 -21.54 8.35 0.70
CA GLY A 179 -21.33 8.52 -0.74
C GLY A 179 -20.16 7.74 -1.36
N ASN A 180 -19.49 6.89 -0.57
CA ASN A 180 -18.33 6.08 -1.01
C ASN A 180 -18.52 5.37 -2.35
N PHE A 181 -17.87 5.93 -3.35
CA PHE A 181 -17.68 5.35 -4.67
C PHE A 181 -16.41 4.51 -4.65
N ARG A 182 -16.52 3.22 -5.00
CA ARG A 182 -15.36 2.35 -5.20
C ARG A 182 -15.09 2.18 -6.66
N ILE A 183 -13.83 2.26 -7.07
CA ILE A 183 -13.40 1.79 -8.40
C ILE A 183 -13.21 0.27 -8.29
N PHE A 184 -13.80 -0.50 -9.19
CA PHE A 184 -13.58 -1.95 -9.28
C PHE A 184 -13.75 -2.44 -10.72
N PRO A 185 -13.20 -3.60 -11.08
CA PRO A 185 -13.33 -4.15 -12.42
C PRO A 185 -14.69 -4.82 -12.63
N SER A 186 -15.25 -4.66 -13.82
CA SER A 186 -16.38 -5.46 -14.30
C SER A 186 -15.90 -6.85 -14.72
N LYS A 187 -16.84 -7.79 -14.93
CA LYS A 187 -16.52 -9.13 -15.45
C LYS A 187 -15.82 -9.09 -16.81
N GLN A 188 -16.05 -8.04 -17.61
CA GLN A 188 -15.45 -7.84 -18.92
C GLN A 188 -14.11 -7.08 -18.84
N GLY A 189 -13.66 -6.69 -17.65
CA GLY A 189 -12.37 -6.00 -17.45
C GLY A 189 -12.43 -4.48 -17.52
N TYR A 190 -13.61 -3.87 -17.72
CA TYR A 190 -13.76 -2.41 -17.65
C TYR A 190 -13.73 -1.93 -16.19
N ALA A 191 -13.16 -0.76 -15.93
CA ALA A 191 -13.31 -0.14 -14.61
C ALA A 191 -14.72 0.46 -14.47
N ILE A 192 -15.34 0.19 -13.32
CA ILE A 192 -16.61 0.75 -12.90
C ILE A 192 -16.48 1.43 -11.55
N ILE A 193 -17.31 2.45 -11.32
CA ILE A 193 -17.44 3.18 -10.08
C ILE A 193 -18.88 3.09 -9.58
N ASP A 194 -19.04 2.56 -8.38
CA ASP A 194 -20.35 2.43 -7.75
C ASP A 194 -20.31 2.66 -6.24
N LYS A 195 -21.48 2.96 -5.66
CA LYS A 195 -21.63 3.06 -4.21
C LYS A 195 -21.38 1.69 -3.58
N ARG A 196 -20.64 1.67 -2.46
CA ARG A 196 -20.31 0.45 -1.72
C ARG A 196 -21.50 -0.51 -1.50
N ARG A 197 -22.70 0.01 -1.20
CA ARG A 197 -23.90 -0.80 -0.93
C ARG A 197 -24.37 -1.63 -2.14
N TYR A 198 -24.02 -1.24 -3.36
CA TYR A 198 -24.38 -1.94 -4.60
C TYR A 198 -23.20 -2.63 -5.27
N ALA A 199 -21.99 -2.41 -4.75
CA ALA A 199 -20.83 -3.17 -5.16
C ALA A 199 -20.86 -4.51 -4.40
N ASP A 200 -21.38 -5.56 -5.04
CA ASP A 200 -21.30 -6.98 -4.63
C ASP A 200 -19.85 -7.51 -4.56
N SER A 201 -18.88 -6.63 -4.35
CA SER A 201 -17.50 -6.86 -4.71
C SER A 201 -16.60 -6.47 -3.54
N ASP A 202 -15.91 -7.46 -2.97
CA ASP A 202 -14.91 -7.31 -1.91
C ASP A 202 -13.60 -6.65 -2.40
N TYR A 203 -13.67 -5.89 -3.49
CA TYR A 203 -12.56 -5.13 -4.03
C TYR A 203 -12.29 -3.89 -3.17
N MET A 204 -11.01 -3.64 -2.96
CA MET A 204 -10.50 -2.36 -2.48
C MET A 204 -9.53 -1.80 -3.53
N THR A 205 -9.64 -0.51 -3.82
CA THR A 205 -8.70 0.17 -4.72
C THR A 205 -7.60 0.86 -3.92
N TYR A 206 -6.38 0.79 -4.45
CA TYR A 206 -5.17 1.31 -3.86
C TYR A 206 -4.43 2.20 -4.86
N TYR A 207 -3.62 3.10 -4.31
CA TYR A 207 -2.65 3.91 -5.03
C TYR A 207 -1.24 3.60 -4.52
N ASN A 208 -0.34 3.17 -5.39
CA ASN A 208 1.07 2.99 -5.08
C ASN A 208 1.86 4.21 -5.54
N ALA A 209 2.48 4.90 -4.58
CA ALA A 209 3.19 6.14 -4.84
C ALA A 209 4.63 5.95 -5.37
N HIS A 210 5.14 4.73 -5.44
CA HIS A 210 6.45 4.45 -6.03
C HIS A 210 6.37 4.34 -7.55
N ASN A 211 5.28 3.77 -8.05
CA ASN A 211 5.11 3.48 -9.47
C ASN A 211 3.91 4.19 -10.12
N ASN A 212 3.25 5.10 -9.39
CA ASN A 212 2.08 5.86 -9.83
C ASN A 212 0.90 4.97 -10.25
N MET A 213 0.71 3.82 -9.62
CA MET A 213 -0.25 2.83 -10.10
C MET A 213 -1.54 2.87 -9.30
N LEU A 214 -2.68 2.84 -10.01
CA LEU A 214 -3.99 2.54 -9.42
C LEU A 214 -4.31 1.09 -9.68
N PHE A 215 -4.65 0.36 -8.63
CA PHE A 215 -4.95 -1.06 -8.73
C PHE A 215 -5.99 -1.48 -7.71
N THR A 216 -6.53 -2.68 -7.89
CA THR A 216 -7.45 -3.30 -6.94
C THR A 216 -7.03 -4.71 -6.59
N ASN A 217 -7.43 -5.14 -5.40
CA ASN A 217 -7.31 -6.50 -4.93
C ASN A 217 -8.60 -6.94 -4.23
N GLN A 218 -8.96 -8.22 -4.32
CA GLN A 218 -10.10 -8.79 -3.60
C GLN A 218 -9.67 -9.17 -2.17
N HIS A 219 -10.25 -8.51 -1.18
CA HIS A 219 -9.78 -8.53 0.21
C HIS A 219 -10.41 -9.66 1.06
N LYS A 220 -10.60 -10.88 0.52
CA LYS A 220 -11.19 -12.00 1.30
C LYS A 220 -10.33 -13.25 1.31
N ASN A 221 -9.93 -13.65 2.52
CA ASN A 221 -9.41 -14.97 3.00
C ASN A 221 -8.32 -15.67 2.17
N PHE A 222 -7.95 -15.14 1.02
CA PHE A 222 -7.02 -15.72 0.05
C PHE A 222 -6.36 -14.57 -0.71
N ILE A 223 -5.10 -14.76 -1.07
CA ILE A 223 -4.41 -13.84 -1.97
C ILE A 223 -5.02 -14.03 -3.36
N LYS A 224 -5.68 -12.99 -3.88
CA LYS A 224 -6.19 -12.97 -5.25
C LYS A 224 -5.26 -12.17 -6.16
N PRO A 225 -5.19 -12.51 -7.46
CA PRO A 225 -4.44 -11.72 -8.41
C PRO A 225 -4.85 -10.25 -8.40
N GLN A 226 -3.86 -9.37 -8.32
CA GLN A 226 -4.08 -7.93 -8.44
C GLN A 226 -4.50 -7.54 -9.87
N LEU A 227 -5.27 -6.46 -9.98
CA LEU A 227 -5.67 -5.87 -11.25
C LEU A 227 -5.36 -4.37 -11.25
N CYS A 228 -4.58 -3.90 -12.23
CA CYS A 228 -4.25 -2.49 -12.39
C CYS A 228 -5.14 -1.83 -13.42
N TYR A 229 -5.56 -0.61 -13.12
CA TYR A 229 -6.30 0.22 -14.06
C TYR A 229 -5.35 0.83 -15.09
N MET A 230 -5.77 0.85 -16.35
CA MET A 230 -5.00 1.41 -17.46
C MET A 230 -5.84 2.36 -18.30
N SER A 231 -5.18 3.37 -18.87
CA SER A 231 -5.78 4.27 -19.87
C SER A 231 -5.74 3.63 -21.26
N SER A 232 -6.90 3.27 -21.81
CA SER A 232 -6.97 2.76 -23.19
C SER A 232 -6.50 3.77 -24.23
N LEU A 233 -6.66 5.07 -23.94
CA LEU A 233 -6.17 6.14 -24.82
C LEU A 233 -4.65 6.01 -25.03
N LEU A 234 -3.91 5.76 -23.95
CA LEU A 234 -2.46 5.59 -24.02
C LEU A 234 -2.08 4.26 -24.67
N LYS A 235 -2.78 3.17 -24.33
CA LYS A 235 -2.49 1.83 -24.86
C LYS A 235 -2.78 1.73 -26.37
N LYS A 236 -3.90 2.29 -26.83
CA LYS A 236 -4.38 2.20 -28.22
C LYS A 236 -4.06 3.41 -29.09
N ARG A 237 -3.42 4.46 -28.52
CA ARG A 237 -3.15 5.75 -29.19
C ARG A 237 -4.43 6.44 -29.73
N GLY A 238 -5.48 6.48 -28.90
CA GLY A 238 -6.73 7.17 -29.24
C GLY A 238 -6.66 8.69 -29.03
N SER A 239 -7.60 9.45 -29.61
CA SER A 239 -7.52 10.92 -29.69
C SER A 239 -8.40 11.72 -28.73
N SER A 240 -9.48 11.15 -28.19
CA SER A 240 -10.56 11.95 -27.57
C SER A 240 -11.01 11.45 -26.21
N TRP A 241 -11.44 10.19 -26.14
CA TRP A 241 -11.80 9.50 -24.90
C TRP A 241 -11.61 7.98 -25.07
N GLY A 242 -11.52 7.25 -23.97
CA GLY A 242 -11.44 5.80 -23.99
C GLY A 242 -11.74 5.18 -22.64
N TRP A 243 -12.42 4.03 -22.64
CA TRP A 243 -12.72 3.31 -21.42
C TRP A 243 -11.44 2.94 -20.64
N VAL A 244 -11.54 2.97 -19.31
CA VAL A 244 -10.49 2.43 -18.45
C VAL A 244 -10.65 0.92 -18.36
N TRP A 245 -9.55 0.20 -18.55
CA TRP A 245 -9.51 -1.26 -18.46
C TRP A 245 -8.67 -1.68 -17.29
N SER A 246 -8.84 -2.94 -16.89
CA SER A 246 -8.08 -3.59 -15.83
C SER A 246 -7.38 -4.82 -16.37
N GLU A 247 -6.09 -4.98 -16.03
CA GLU A 247 -5.28 -6.15 -16.38
C GLU A 247 -4.43 -6.56 -15.18
N HIS A 248 -4.00 -7.82 -15.15
CA HIS A 248 -3.04 -8.29 -14.17
C HIS A 248 -1.71 -7.53 -14.31
N CYS A 249 -1.09 -7.24 -13.18
CA CYS A 249 0.07 -6.37 -13.10
C CYS A 249 0.87 -6.68 -11.84
N SER A 250 2.15 -6.33 -11.84
CA SER A 250 3.02 -6.38 -10.67
C SER A 250 3.17 -5.00 -10.02
N ASN A 251 3.29 -4.96 -8.69
CA ASN A 251 3.74 -3.76 -7.94
C ASN A 251 5.24 -3.77 -7.59
N VAL A 252 6.01 -4.73 -8.12
CA VAL A 252 7.44 -4.92 -7.82
C VAL A 252 8.32 -4.01 -8.69
N ASP A 253 8.10 -4.06 -10.01
CA ASP A 253 8.93 -3.42 -11.04
C ASP A 253 8.38 -2.05 -11.48
N GLU A 254 9.10 -1.39 -12.40
CA GLU A 254 8.62 -0.17 -13.04
C GLU A 254 7.34 -0.42 -13.85
N THR A 255 6.36 0.45 -13.65
CA THR A 255 5.05 0.39 -14.33
C THR A 255 5.09 1.07 -15.70
N LYS A 256 4.46 0.48 -16.72
CA LYS A 256 4.34 1.09 -18.06
C LYS A 256 3.47 2.36 -18.03
N LYS A 257 3.70 3.26 -18.99
CA LYS A 257 3.08 4.61 -19.02
C LYS A 257 1.54 4.57 -19.01
N GLU A 258 0.93 3.57 -19.64
CA GLU A 258 -0.53 3.42 -19.71
C GLU A 258 -1.19 3.06 -18.37
N TYR A 259 -0.41 2.62 -17.38
CA TYR A 259 -0.86 2.30 -16.02
C TYR A 259 -0.49 3.37 -14.99
N LYS A 260 0.20 4.45 -15.40
CA LYS A 260 0.59 5.54 -14.51
C LYS A 260 -0.56 6.55 -14.38
N TRP A 261 -0.95 6.83 -13.14
CA TRP A 261 -2.01 7.72 -12.71
C TRP A 261 -1.49 8.73 -11.68
N TYR A 262 -2.00 9.95 -11.77
CA TYR A 262 -1.60 11.08 -10.95
C TYR A 262 -2.82 11.69 -10.30
N ILE A 263 -2.75 11.87 -8.99
CA ILE A 263 -3.82 12.47 -8.19
C ILE A 263 -3.47 13.94 -8.00
N ASN A 264 -4.39 14.82 -8.38
CA ASN A 264 -4.15 16.26 -8.40
C ASN A 264 -5.18 16.98 -7.51
N PHE A 265 -4.71 18.02 -6.81
CA PHE A 265 -5.56 18.94 -6.07
C PHE A 265 -5.98 20.12 -6.95
N LYS A 266 -7.27 20.51 -6.88
CA LYS A 266 -7.76 21.73 -7.54
C LYS A 266 -7.95 22.88 -6.53
N SER A 267 -9.05 22.83 -5.79
CA SER A 267 -9.45 23.80 -4.75
C SER A 267 -10.61 23.21 -3.94
N GLU A 268 -10.90 23.75 -2.75
CA GLU A 268 -12.10 23.38 -1.95
C GLU A 268 -12.25 21.88 -1.64
N GLY A 269 -11.13 21.17 -1.42
CA GLY A 269 -11.17 19.73 -1.15
C GLY A 269 -11.59 18.85 -2.34
N LYS A 270 -11.55 19.38 -3.57
CA LYS A 270 -11.83 18.63 -4.80
C LYS A 270 -10.54 18.13 -5.45
N TYR A 271 -10.51 16.84 -5.75
CA TYR A 271 -9.37 16.15 -6.37
C TYR A 271 -9.76 15.54 -7.70
N PHE A 272 -8.83 15.45 -8.63
CA PHE A 272 -9.03 14.79 -9.91
C PHE A 272 -7.85 13.89 -10.23
N ILE A 273 -8.12 12.81 -10.97
CA ILE A 273 -7.11 11.82 -11.35
C ILE A 273 -6.82 11.98 -12.84
N THR A 274 -5.55 11.97 -13.21
CA THR A 274 -5.12 11.99 -14.62
C THR A 274 -4.22 10.81 -14.96
N ASP A 275 -4.26 10.34 -16.19
CA ASP A 275 -3.23 9.43 -16.70
C ASP A 275 -1.90 10.18 -16.97
N ASN A 276 -0.88 9.43 -17.42
CA ASN A 276 0.45 9.96 -17.72
C ASN A 276 0.48 11.10 -18.76
N ALA A 277 -0.45 11.14 -19.72
CA ALA A 277 -0.54 12.23 -20.68
C ALA A 277 -1.39 13.41 -20.19
N GLY A 278 -1.99 13.30 -19.01
CA GLY A 278 -2.86 14.33 -18.45
C GLY A 278 -4.33 14.21 -18.88
N HIS A 279 -4.76 13.07 -19.42
CA HIS A 279 -6.18 12.82 -19.67
C HIS A 279 -6.90 12.61 -18.33
N LEU A 280 -8.08 13.21 -18.17
CA LEU A 280 -8.87 13.16 -16.95
C LEU A 280 -9.60 11.83 -16.83
N LEU A 281 -9.51 11.22 -15.65
CA LEU A 281 -10.39 10.12 -15.25
C LEU A 281 -11.79 10.67 -14.96
N ARG A 282 -12.79 10.14 -15.65
CA ARG A 282 -14.20 10.55 -15.55
C ARG A 282 -15.07 9.33 -15.32
N LYS A 283 -16.10 9.51 -14.49
CA LYS A 283 -17.19 8.57 -14.29
C LYS A 283 -18.40 9.05 -15.08
N HIS A 284 -19.00 8.18 -15.89
CA HIS A 284 -20.28 8.47 -16.53
C HIS A 284 -21.40 8.58 -15.46
N ASN A 285 -22.25 9.59 -15.50
CA ASN A 285 -23.27 9.83 -14.47
C ASN A 285 -24.42 8.81 -14.56
N VAL A 286 -24.77 8.40 -15.78
CA VAL A 286 -25.82 7.40 -16.03
C VAL A 286 -25.30 5.95 -15.93
N ASN A 287 -24.04 5.73 -16.30
CA ASN A 287 -23.47 4.39 -16.41
C ASN A 287 -22.35 4.26 -15.38
N LYS A 288 -22.20 3.08 -14.76
CA LYS A 288 -21.15 2.90 -13.74
C LYS A 288 -19.73 2.94 -14.32
N TYR A 289 -19.55 2.99 -15.64
CA TYR A 289 -18.23 2.90 -16.28
C TYR A 289 -17.37 4.15 -16.12
N VAL A 290 -16.06 3.89 -16.07
CA VAL A 290 -15.00 4.90 -15.99
C VAL A 290 -14.24 4.99 -17.30
N TYR A 291 -13.94 6.20 -17.72
CA TYR A 291 -13.18 6.48 -18.95
C TYR A 291 -12.13 7.57 -18.70
N THR A 292 -11.11 7.61 -19.54
CA THR A 292 -10.21 8.75 -19.66
C THR A 292 -10.65 9.63 -20.82
N ALA A 293 -10.52 10.94 -20.66
CA ALA A 293 -10.83 11.90 -21.71
C ALA A 293 -9.83 13.05 -21.74
N TYR A 294 -9.56 13.58 -22.93
CA TYR A 294 -8.75 14.78 -23.06
C TYR A 294 -9.38 15.96 -22.29
N LYS A 295 -8.55 16.84 -21.69
CA LYS A 295 -9.05 17.91 -20.81
C LYS A 295 -10.06 18.85 -21.45
N TYR A 296 -10.01 19.03 -22.77
CA TYR A 296 -10.94 19.86 -23.55
C TYR A 296 -12.06 19.04 -24.22
N TRP A 297 -12.12 17.72 -23.97
CA TRP A 297 -13.23 16.90 -24.43
C TRP A 297 -14.52 17.31 -23.70
N THR A 298 -15.52 17.71 -24.48
CA THR A 298 -16.87 18.01 -24.00
C THR A 298 -17.72 16.76 -24.18
N ASP A 299 -18.14 16.17 -23.06
CA ASP A 299 -19.25 15.24 -23.08
C ASP A 299 -20.55 16.05 -23.35
N GLY A 300 -21.59 15.41 -23.90
CA GLY A 300 -22.92 16.03 -23.91
C GLY A 300 -23.32 16.49 -22.50
N TYR A 301 -24.20 17.48 -22.38
CA TYR A 301 -24.53 18.18 -21.13
C TYR A 301 -24.67 17.26 -19.89
N ASP A 302 -23.88 17.55 -18.84
CA ASP A 302 -23.95 17.00 -17.46
C ASP A 302 -23.90 15.46 -17.28
N VAL A 303 -23.26 14.74 -18.20
CA VAL A 303 -23.22 13.27 -18.15
C VAL A 303 -22.01 12.70 -17.39
N PHE A 304 -21.19 13.48 -16.68
CA PHE A 304 -20.04 12.92 -15.95
C PHE A 304 -19.68 13.59 -14.62
N THR A 305 -18.92 12.84 -13.81
CA THR A 305 -18.26 13.28 -12.59
C THR A 305 -16.75 13.06 -12.74
N GLN A 306 -15.93 14.06 -12.41
CA GLN A 306 -14.46 14.01 -12.52
C GLN A 306 -13.74 14.38 -11.21
N TYR A 307 -14.51 14.74 -10.18
CA TYR A 307 -13.98 15.12 -8.88
C TYR A 307 -14.26 14.01 -7.87
N PHE A 308 -13.22 13.67 -7.11
CA PHE A 308 -13.23 12.59 -6.13
C PHE A 308 -12.97 13.17 -4.74
N ILE A 309 -13.57 12.52 -3.73
CA ILE A 309 -13.26 12.75 -2.32
C ILE A 309 -12.20 11.70 -1.94
N LEU A 310 -11.09 12.13 -1.34
CA LEU A 310 -9.98 11.25 -1.00
C LEU A 310 -9.89 11.03 0.54
N PRO A 311 -9.33 9.90 0.99
CA PRO A 311 -8.96 9.71 2.39
C PRO A 311 -7.88 10.71 2.83
N ALA A 312 -7.78 10.98 4.13
CA ALA A 312 -6.94 12.04 4.70
C ALA A 312 -5.46 11.97 4.27
N TYR A 313 -4.83 10.79 4.27
CA TYR A 313 -3.43 10.66 3.86
C TYR A 313 -3.23 10.87 2.36
N LEU A 314 -4.20 10.42 1.54
CA LEU A 314 -4.17 10.64 0.09
C LEU A 314 -4.51 12.10 -0.28
N GLU A 315 -5.39 12.76 0.49
CA GLU A 315 -5.58 14.22 0.42
C GLU A 315 -4.27 14.95 0.69
N LYS A 316 -3.57 14.58 1.77
CA LYS A 316 -2.31 15.22 2.15
C LYS A 316 -1.25 15.00 1.06
N PHE A 317 -1.19 13.80 0.49
CA PHE A 317 -0.32 13.50 -0.65
C PHE A 317 -0.66 14.42 -1.82
N ALA A 318 -1.94 14.48 -2.21
CA ALA A 318 -2.43 15.29 -3.33
C ALA A 318 -2.28 16.82 -3.11
N LYS A 319 -2.44 17.31 -1.88
CA LYS A 319 -2.23 18.73 -1.50
C LYS A 319 -0.76 19.14 -1.50
N SER A 320 0.14 18.17 -1.33
CA SER A 320 1.58 18.41 -1.36
C SER A 320 2.13 18.65 -2.78
N PHE A 321 1.28 18.50 -3.80
CA PHE A 321 1.54 18.91 -5.18
C PHE A 321 1.34 20.40 -5.38
N SER A 322 2.29 21.05 -6.04
CA SER A 322 2.05 22.33 -6.71
C SER A 322 1.76 22.06 -8.19
N THR A 323 0.56 22.42 -8.64
CA THR A 323 0.14 22.37 -10.06
C THR A 323 0.85 23.41 -10.94
N VAL A 324 1.67 24.28 -10.34
CA VAL A 324 2.42 25.35 -11.02
C VAL A 324 3.85 24.91 -11.39
N ALA A 325 4.31 23.73 -10.95
CA ALA A 325 5.65 23.28 -11.25
C ALA A 325 5.77 22.85 -12.73
N ILE A 326 6.79 23.39 -13.40
CA ILE A 326 7.20 23.04 -14.78
C ILE A 326 7.59 21.55 -14.91
N ASP A 327 7.81 20.87 -13.77
CA ASP A 327 8.32 19.50 -13.68
C ASP A 327 7.43 18.65 -12.75
N LYS A 328 6.59 17.79 -13.36
CA LYS A 328 5.67 16.90 -12.64
C LYS A 328 6.40 15.91 -11.73
N GLU A 329 7.58 15.43 -12.12
CA GLU A 329 8.33 14.44 -11.36
C GLU A 329 8.89 15.05 -10.08
N LYS A 330 9.37 16.30 -10.13
CA LYS A 330 9.81 17.04 -8.94
C LYS A 330 8.68 17.28 -7.94
N SER A 331 7.50 17.69 -8.42
CA SER A 331 6.33 17.84 -7.54
C SER A 331 5.93 16.53 -6.90
N TYR A 332 6.05 15.42 -7.64
CA TYR A 332 5.74 14.08 -7.16
C TYR A 332 6.73 13.61 -6.08
N LEU A 333 8.03 13.80 -6.32
CA LEU A 333 9.07 13.52 -5.32
C LEU A 333 8.86 14.35 -4.04
N LYS A 334 8.47 15.62 -4.16
CA LYS A 334 8.17 16.47 -3.00
C LYS A 334 6.99 15.90 -2.21
N ALA A 335 5.90 15.52 -2.87
CA ALA A 335 4.73 14.92 -2.21
C ALA A 335 5.08 13.60 -1.51
N PHE A 336 5.89 12.76 -2.16
CA PHE A 336 6.40 11.52 -1.59
C PHE A 336 7.18 11.77 -0.29
N LYS A 337 8.14 12.72 -0.31
CA LYS A 337 8.92 13.09 0.87
C LYS A 337 8.05 13.64 2.01
N VAL A 338 7.06 14.49 1.70
CA VAL A 338 6.16 15.05 2.72
C VAL A 338 5.38 13.94 3.43
N ILE A 339 4.84 12.96 2.69
CA ILE A 339 4.10 11.86 3.31
C ILE A 339 5.01 10.93 4.08
N LYS A 340 6.19 10.59 3.52
CA LYS A 340 7.17 9.78 4.23
C LYS A 340 7.51 10.41 5.59
N ASN A 341 7.90 11.69 5.59
CA ASN A 341 8.27 12.40 6.82
C ASN A 341 7.11 12.51 7.81
N ASP A 342 5.88 12.74 7.33
CA ASP A 342 4.70 12.80 8.20
C ASP A 342 4.41 11.46 8.90
N PHE A 343 4.54 10.35 8.18
CA PHE A 343 4.40 9.03 8.76
C PHE A 343 5.53 8.72 9.72
N GLU A 344 6.77 9.09 9.40
CA GLU A 344 7.89 8.93 10.32
C GLU A 344 7.65 9.71 11.61
N GLU A 345 7.25 10.98 11.54
CA GLU A 345 6.94 11.77 12.73
C GLU A 345 5.78 11.18 13.54
N LYS A 346 4.69 10.76 12.88
CA LYS A 346 3.53 10.18 13.58
C LYS A 346 3.90 8.84 14.21
N TYR A 347 4.60 7.98 13.47
CA TYR A 347 5.07 6.69 13.95
C TYR A 347 6.02 6.88 15.14
N LEU A 348 7.02 7.74 15.02
CA LEU A 348 7.93 8.04 16.12
C LEU A 348 7.20 8.60 17.36
N LYS A 349 6.26 9.54 17.19
CA LYS A 349 5.46 10.08 18.31
C LYS A 349 4.62 8.99 18.98
N CYS A 350 3.92 8.16 18.22
CA CYS A 350 3.07 7.12 18.78
C CYS A 350 3.88 6.02 19.48
N MET A 351 5.03 5.64 18.91
CA MET A 351 5.83 4.52 19.39
C MET A 351 6.80 4.87 20.52
N TYR A 352 7.28 6.12 20.60
CA TYR A 352 8.22 6.54 21.65
C TYR A 352 7.58 7.37 22.77
N LEU A 353 6.50 8.11 22.48
CA LEU A 353 5.87 8.98 23.47
C LEU A 353 4.56 8.40 24.03
N GLU A 354 4.11 7.25 23.53
CA GLU A 354 2.81 6.61 23.88
C GLU A 354 1.59 7.54 23.67
N ILE A 355 1.74 8.58 22.85
CA ILE A 355 0.65 9.51 22.49
C ILE A 355 0.16 9.14 21.08
N CYS A 356 -0.96 8.41 21.02
CA CYS A 356 -1.64 8.08 19.78
C CYS A 356 -2.87 9.00 19.59
N ILE A 357 -2.90 9.78 18.50
CA ILE A 357 -4.04 10.61 18.07
C ILE A 357 -4.75 9.98 16.87
#